data_AF-A0A4Q4DJH7-F1
#
_entry.id   AF-A0A4Q4DJH7-F1
#
_cell.length_a   1.000
_cell.length_b   1.000
_cell.length_c   1.000
_cell.angle_alpha   90.00
_cell.angle_beta   90.00
_cell.angle_gamma   90.00
#
_symmetry.space_group_name_H-M   'P 1'
#
loop_
_entity.id
_entity.type
_entity.pdbx_description
1 polymer ?
#
loop_
_entity_poly.entity_id
_entity_poly.type
_entity_poly.pdbx_seq_one_letter_code
_entity_poly.pdbx_strand_id
1 'polypeptide(L)'
;MDTATLDIVLGATADRLTAMNPDTTISAGALHSEVQLSIWDWHGIYNDAAVGRHITAVLTALADIPLTGTRGTYALRLREQYGAVTR
;
A
#
# COMPACT_ATOMS: atom_id res chain seq x y z
N MET A 1 -1.82 3.71 13.92
CA MET A 1 -1.87 2.41 13.24
C MET A 1 -0.82 1.53 13.89
N ASP A 2 -1.21 0.37 14.39
CA ASP A 2 -0.27 -0.64 14.88
C ASP A 2 0.36 -1.40 13.70
N THR A 3 1.41 -2.17 13.97
CA THR A 3 2.16 -2.91 12.94
C THR A 3 1.28 -3.92 12.20
N ALA A 4 0.43 -4.67 12.91
CA ALA A 4 -0.44 -5.67 12.29
C ALA A 4 -1.41 -5.04 11.28
N THR A 5 -1.97 -3.88 11.62
CA THR A 5 -2.84 -3.12 10.73
C THR A 5 -2.06 -2.59 9.53
N LEU A 6 -0.84 -2.08 9.75
CA LEU A 6 0.03 -1.61 8.68
C LEU A 6 0.31 -2.75 7.68
N ASP A 7 0.65 -3.93 8.17
CA ASP A 7 0.93 -5.10 7.32
C ASP A 7 -0.29 -5.52 6.50
N ILE A 8 -1.50 -5.51 7.08
CA ILE A 8 -2.75 -5.80 6.35
C ILE A 8 -2.95 -4.80 5.19
N VAL A 9 -2.79 -3.51 5.46
CA VAL A 9 -2.98 -2.46 4.44
C VAL A 9 -1.91 -2.55 3.35
N LEU A 10 -0.67 -2.84 3.71
CA LEU A 10 0.42 -2.99 2.75
C LEU A 10 0.25 -4.24 1.88
N GLY A 11 -0.22 -5.35 2.45
CA GLY A 11 -0.62 -6.54 1.70
C GLY A 11 -1.71 -6.23 0.67
N ALA A 12 -2.81 -5.60 1.12
CA ALA A 12 -3.90 -5.20 0.23
C ALA A 12 -3.44 -4.24 -0.88
N THR A 13 -2.52 -3.32 -0.58
CA THR A 13 -1.92 -2.42 -1.56
C THR A 13 -1.09 -3.17 -2.60
N ALA A 14 -0.28 -4.15 -2.17
CA ALA A 14 0.49 -4.99 -3.07
C ALA A 14 -0.40 -5.86 -3.96
N ASP A 15 -1.50 -6.38 -3.42
CA ASP A 15 -2.48 -7.16 -4.18
C ASP A 15 -3.14 -6.32 -5.28
N ARG A 16 -3.57 -5.09 -4.95
CA ARG A 16 -4.14 -4.14 -5.93
C ARG A 16 -3.16 -3.78 -7.04
N LEU A 17 -1.91 -3.46 -6.68
CA LEU A 17 -0.86 -3.15 -7.64
C LEU A 17 -0.59 -4.32 -8.61
N THR A 18 -0.72 -5.55 -8.12
CA THR A 18 -0.55 -6.77 -8.93
C THR A 18 -1.76 -6.99 -9.85
N ALA A 19 -2.98 -6.70 -9.38
CA ALA A 19 -4.21 -7.00 -10.10
C ALA A 19 -4.55 -6.00 -11.21
N MET A 20 -4.34 -4.69 -11.00
CA MET A 20 -4.94 -3.69 -11.88
C MET A 20 -4.15 -3.39 -13.15
N ASN A 21 -2.81 -3.48 -13.16
CA ASN A 21 -1.93 -3.28 -14.33
C ASN A 21 -0.47 -3.59 -13.96
N PRO A 22 -0.10 -4.87 -13.74
CA PRO A 22 1.18 -5.22 -13.12
C PRO A 22 2.40 -4.76 -13.93
N ASP A 23 2.28 -4.67 -15.25
CA ASP A 23 3.39 -4.33 -16.16
C ASP A 23 3.56 -2.82 -16.37
N THR A 24 2.65 -1.98 -15.85
CA THR A 24 2.77 -0.53 -15.96
C THR A 24 3.80 0.01 -14.98
N THR A 25 4.52 1.06 -15.36
CA THR A 25 5.47 1.77 -14.48
C THR A 25 4.78 2.25 -13.21
N ILE A 26 5.42 2.03 -12.05
CA ILE A 26 4.92 2.57 -10.79
C ILE A 26 5.11 4.09 -10.76
N SER A 27 4.15 4.81 -10.20
CA SER A 27 4.24 6.26 -9.98
C SER A 27 3.73 6.60 -8.59
N ALA A 28 4.10 7.79 -8.08
CA ALA A 28 3.61 8.27 -6.81
C ALA A 28 2.07 8.36 -6.78
N GLY A 29 1.46 8.81 -7.89
CA GLY A 29 0.00 8.88 -8.01
C GLY A 29 -0.68 7.51 -7.99
N ALA A 30 -0.07 6.51 -8.64
CA ALA A 30 -0.57 5.13 -8.60
C ALA A 30 -0.46 4.56 -7.18
N LEU A 31 0.71 4.67 -6.54
CA LEU A 31 0.90 4.20 -5.17
C LEU A 31 -0.09 4.86 -4.20
N HIS A 32 -0.23 6.18 -4.28
CA HIS A 32 -1.14 6.93 -3.43
C HIS A 32 -2.59 6.44 -3.58
N SER A 33 -3.04 6.22 -4.81
CA SER A 33 -4.39 5.73 -5.08
C SER A 33 -4.62 4.35 -4.49
N GLU A 34 -3.68 3.41 -4.67
CA GLU A 34 -3.85 2.06 -4.13
C GLU A 34 -3.80 2.04 -2.60
N VAL A 35 -2.95 2.85 -1.97
CA VAL A 35 -2.92 3.01 -0.51
C VAL A 35 -4.24 3.58 0.00
N GLN A 36 -4.76 4.62 -0.65
CA GLN A 36 -6.03 5.23 -0.28
C GLN A 36 -7.18 4.23 -0.35
N LEU A 37 -7.26 3.44 -1.43
CA LEU A 37 -8.27 2.39 -1.58
C LEU A 37 -8.13 1.29 -0.53
N SER A 38 -6.91 0.82 -0.25
CA SER A 38 -6.65 -0.19 0.79
C SER A 38 -7.03 0.30 2.19
N ILE A 39 -6.78 1.58 2.50
CA ILE A 39 -7.20 2.20 3.77
C ILE A 39 -8.72 2.29 3.86
N TRP A 40 -9.40 2.68 2.77
CA TRP A 40 -10.85 2.75 2.73
C TRP A 40 -11.48 1.38 2.96
N ASP A 41 -10.96 0.35 2.28
CA ASP A 41 -11.43 -1.03 2.44
C ASP A 41 -11.21 -1.54 3.87
N TRP A 42 -10.07 -1.22 4.49
CA TRP A 42 -9.79 -1.60 5.88
C TRP A 42 -10.70 -0.90 6.89
N HIS A 43 -10.95 0.41 6.74
CA HIS A 43 -11.86 1.12 7.64
C HIS A 43 -13.32 0.69 7.47
N GLY A 44 -13.73 0.31 6.26
CA GLY A 44 -15.10 -0.11 5.94
C GLY A 44 -16.17 0.99 5.99
N ILE A 45 -15.89 2.13 6.63
CA ILE A 45 -16.73 3.32 6.69
C ILE A 45 -15.85 4.55 6.41
N TYR A 46 -16.34 5.45 5.57
CA TYR A 46 -15.65 6.71 5.30
C TYR A 46 -15.71 7.63 6.54
N ASN A 47 -14.54 7.93 7.11
CA ASN A 47 -14.32 8.97 8.12
C ASN A 47 -13.01 9.71 7.82
N ASP A 48 -13.15 10.92 7.30
CA ASP A 48 -12.12 11.78 6.75
C ASP A 48 -10.93 11.96 7.70
N ALA A 49 -11.22 12.13 9.00
CA ALA A 49 -10.21 12.41 10.01
C ALA A 49 -9.31 11.21 10.31
N ALA A 50 -9.89 10.01 10.44
CA ALA A 50 -9.14 8.78 10.71
C ALA A 50 -8.47 8.24 9.45
N VAL A 51 -9.15 8.33 8.30
CA VAL A 51 -8.65 7.89 7.00
C VAL A 51 -7.42 8.70 6.58
N GLY A 52 -7.48 10.03 6.62
CA GLY A 52 -6.37 10.88 6.18
C GLY A 52 -5.08 10.67 6.98
N ARG A 53 -5.21 10.52 8.31
CA ARG A 53 -4.07 10.21 9.19
C ARG A 53 -3.43 8.87 8.84
N HIS A 54 -4.23 7.86 8.52
CA HIS A 54 -3.74 6.54 8.21
C HIS A 54 -3.13 6.44 6.81
N ILE A 55 -3.68 7.14 5.81
CA ILE A 55 -3.02 7.29 4.50
C ILE A 55 -1.64 7.91 4.67
N THR A 56 -1.54 9.02 5.42
CA THR A 56 -0.26 9.70 5.67
C THR A 56 0.74 8.78 6.36
N ALA A 57 0.30 8.02 7.36
CA ALA A 57 1.16 7.07 8.08
C ALA A 57 1.70 5.97 7.15
N VAL A 58 0.86 5.40 6.29
CA VAL A 58 1.28 4.36 5.34
C VAL A 58 2.24 4.93 4.31
N LEU A 59 1.95 6.08 3.70
CA LEU A 59 2.87 6.71 2.74
C LEU A 59 4.22 7.06 3.36
N THR A 60 4.22 7.48 4.63
CA THR A 60 5.46 7.75 5.38
C THR A 60 6.26 6.46 5.57
N ALA A 61 5.61 5.35 5.91
CA ALA A 61 6.27 4.05 6.04
C ALA A 61 6.88 3.58 4.71
N LEU A 62 6.31 3.99 3.57
CA LEU A 62 6.77 3.63 2.23
C LEU A 62 7.79 4.63 1.64
N ALA A 63 8.11 5.73 2.33
CA ALA A 63 8.89 6.83 1.78
C ALA A 63 10.29 6.40 1.32
N ASP A 64 10.88 5.39 1.97
CA ASP A 64 12.23 4.90 1.68
C ASP A 64 12.25 3.83 0.57
N ILE A 65 11.09 3.44 0.03
CA ILE A 65 11.01 2.41 -1.02
C ILE A 65 11.07 3.08 -2.40
N PRO A 66 12.08 2.78 -3.23
CA PRO A 66 12.20 3.43 -4.53
C PRO A 66 11.03 3.12 -5.45
N LEU A 67 10.37 4.17 -5.96
CA LEU A 67 9.32 4.09 -6.99
C LEU A 67 9.91 3.82 -8.39
N THR A 68 10.53 2.66 -8.55
CA THR A 68 11.19 2.23 -9.79
C THR A 68 10.51 1.00 -10.37
N GLY A 69 10.70 0.73 -11.67
CA GLY A 69 10.16 -0.48 -12.31
C GLY A 69 8.64 -0.46 -12.47
N THR A 70 8.04 -1.66 -12.51
CA THR A 70 6.60 -1.83 -12.71
C THR A 70 5.84 -1.93 -11.38
N ARG A 71 4.51 -1.81 -11.44
CA ARG A 71 3.62 -2.03 -10.28
C ARG A 71 3.81 -3.42 -9.68
N GLY A 72 3.95 -4.45 -10.52
CA GLY A 72 4.21 -5.82 -10.07
C GLY A 72 5.55 -5.95 -9.34
N THR A 73 6.64 -5.39 -9.88
CA THR A 73 7.95 -5.40 -9.22
C THR A 73 7.94 -4.59 -7.92
N TYR A 74 7.19 -3.49 -7.86
CA TYR A 74 7.03 -2.72 -6.62
C TYR A 74 6.22 -3.51 -5.58
N ALA A 75 5.14 -4.19 -5.99
CA ALA A 75 4.34 -5.03 -5.11
C ALA A 75 5.13 -6.20 -4.50
N LEU A 76 6.06 -6.80 -5.26
CA LEU A 76 6.97 -7.81 -4.72
C LEU A 76 7.87 -7.23 -3.63
N ARG A 77 8.48 -6.07 -3.85
CA ARG A 77 9.30 -5.38 -2.83
C ARG A 77 8.50 -5.03 -1.58
N LEU A 78 7.26 -4.57 -1.73
CA LEU A 78 6.37 -4.37 -0.58
C LEU A 78 6.19 -5.67 0.22
N ARG A 79 5.95 -6.79 -0.46
CA ARG A 79 5.81 -8.11 0.21
C ARG A 79 7.12 -8.61 0.81
N GLU A 80 8.28 -8.27 0.26
CA GLU A 80 9.57 -8.64 0.87
C GLU A 80 9.84 -7.83 2.14
N GLN A 81 9.49 -6.53 2.13
CA GLN A 81 9.76 -5.62 3.23
C GLN A 81 8.75 -5.74 4.38
N TYR A 82 7.49 -6.11 4.09
CA TYR A 82 6.40 -6.16 5.07
C TYR A 82 5.65 -7.50 5.10
N GLY A 83 5.89 -8.40 4.15
CA GLY A 83 5.20 -9.69 4.02
C GLY A 83 5.94 -10.89 4.62
N ALA A 84 6.98 -10.68 5.44
CA ALA A 84 7.53 -11.75 6.28
C ALA A 84 6.57 -12.21 7.40
N VAL A 85 5.36 -11.64 7.50
CA VAL A 85 4.41 -11.85 8.61
C VAL A 85 3.34 -12.90 8.30
N THR A 86 3.35 -13.53 7.11
CA THR A 86 2.38 -14.60 6.77
C THR A 86 3.06 -15.89 6.29
N ARG A 87 3.90 -16.48 7.15
CA ARG A 87 4.26 -17.90 7.06
C ARG A 87 4.32 -18.56 8.43
#